data_AF-A0A929YW19-F1
#
_entry.id   AF-A0A929YW19-F1
#
_cell.length_a   1.000
_cell.length_b   1.000
_cell.length_c   1.000
_cell.angle_alpha   90.00
_cell.angle_beta   90.00
_cell.angle_gamma   90.00
#
_symmetry.space_group_name_H-M   'P 1'
#
loop_
_entity.id
_entity.type
_entity.pdbx_description
1 polymer ?
#
loop_
_entity_poly.entity_id
_entity_poly.type
_entity_poly.pdbx_seq_one_letter_code
_entity_poly.pdbx_strand_id
1 'polypeptide(L)'
;MKKYIIKRLLWSVVILFIAAFLLYILMRSLPTSYLEQIARQKSQQPGSKSFEEWMQQLEATYGMDKGIVPGFFAWLGKALRGNFGDSWKYTVPVTQKFKEVVGISFIMSFVVMVLEFAISVPLGIIAATKQYSWQDNVISIVALAGISLPTF
;
A
#
# COMPACT_ATOMS: atom_id res chain seq x y z
N MET A 1 5.15 -27.63 -12.13
CA MET A 1 4.65 -26.83 -10.99
C MET A 1 5.74 -26.13 -10.18
N LYS A 2 6.71 -26.82 -9.54
CA LYS A 2 7.76 -26.16 -8.71
C LYS A 2 8.54 -25.05 -9.43
N LYS A 3 9.06 -25.31 -10.64
CA LYS A 3 9.77 -24.32 -11.46
C LYS A 3 8.91 -23.08 -11.78
N TYR A 4 7.61 -23.28 -12.01
CA TYR A 4 6.66 -22.20 -12.29
C TYR A 4 6.40 -21.33 -11.05
N ILE A 5 6.18 -21.96 -9.89
CA ILE A 5 5.97 -21.25 -8.62
C ILE A 5 7.21 -20.40 -8.28
N ILE A 6 8.42 -20.96 -8.39
CA ILE A 6 9.67 -20.24 -8.14
C ILE A 6 9.80 -19.05 -9.10
N LYS A 7 9.58 -19.26 -10.40
CA LYS A 7 9.63 -18.19 -11.40
C LYS A 7 8.66 -17.06 -11.05
N ARG A 8 7.43 -17.39 -10.65
CA ARG A 8 6.41 -16.40 -10.28
C ARG A 8 6.77 -15.64 -9.01
N LEU A 9 7.28 -16.33 -7.99
CA LEU A 9 7.71 -15.70 -6.74
C LEU A 9 8.87 -14.73 -6.97
N LEU A 10 9.84 -15.09 -7.82
CA LEU A 10 10.93 -14.21 -8.22
C LEU A 10 10.42 -12.95 -8.91
N TRP A 11 9.49 -13.08 -9.86
CA TRP A 11 8.86 -11.92 -10.51
C TRP A 11 8.13 -11.03 -9.51
N SER A 12 7.38 -11.61 -8.56
CA SER A 12 6.71 -10.84 -7.50
C SER A 12 7.71 -10.04 -6.66
N VAL A 13 8.85 -10.62 -6.28
CA VAL A 13 9.90 -9.92 -5.53
C VAL A 13 10.46 -8.76 -6.33
N VAL A 14 10.75 -8.95 -7.62
CA VAL A 14 11.25 -7.88 -8.50
C VAL A 14 10.23 -6.75 -8.64
N ILE A 15 8.96 -7.08 -8.85
CA ILE A 15 7.87 -6.08 -8.95
C ILE A 15 7.73 -5.30 -7.65
N LEU A 16 7.70 -5.98 -6.51
CA LEU A 16 7.61 -5.34 -5.19
C LEU A 16 8.81 -4.43 -4.91
N PHE A 17 10.02 -4.86 -5.29
CA PHE A 17 11.22 -4.06 -5.13
C PHE A 17 11.16 -2.78 -5.97
N ILE A 18 10.83 -2.89 -7.27
CA ILE A 18 10.71 -1.75 -8.17
C ILE A 18 9.61 -0.81 -7.68
N ALA A 19 8.43 -1.33 -7.33
CA ALA A 19 7.32 -0.53 -6.82
C ALA A 19 7.70 0.20 -5.53
N ALA A 20 8.34 -0.48 -4.56
CA ALA A 20 8.79 0.12 -3.32
C ALA A 20 9.84 1.23 -3.57
N PHE A 21 10.77 1.01 -4.50
CA PHE A 21 11.76 2.02 -4.87
C PHE A 21 11.15 3.24 -5.54
N LEU A 22 10.20 3.04 -6.46
CA LEU A 22 9.46 4.13 -7.11
C LEU A 22 8.64 4.92 -6.10
N LEU A 23 7.92 4.25 -5.20
CA LEU A 23 7.17 4.92 -4.14
C LEU A 23 8.08 5.69 -3.18
N TYR A 24 9.25 5.15 -2.85
CA TYR A 24 10.25 5.83 -2.03
C TYR A 24 10.73 7.13 -2.70
N ILE A 25 11.07 7.07 -4.01
CA ILE A 25 11.46 8.26 -4.77
C ILE A 25 10.33 9.28 -4.79
N LEU A 26 9.11 8.86 -5.14
CA LEU A 26 7.95 9.74 -5.21
C LEU A 26 7.72 10.46 -3.88
N MET A 27 7.73 9.73 -2.77
CA MET A 27 7.57 10.31 -1.43
C MET A 27 8.69 11.29 -1.08
N ARG A 28 9.93 10.99 -1.47
CA ARG A 28 11.09 11.84 -1.22
C ARG A 28 11.14 13.09 -2.12
N SER A 29 10.50 13.04 -3.28
CA SER A 29 10.39 14.15 -4.22
C SER A 29 9.19 15.06 -3.97
N LEU A 30 8.36 14.78 -2.96
CA LEU A 30 7.25 15.66 -2.62
C LEU A 30 7.77 17.03 -2.12
N PRO A 31 7.22 18.15 -2.63
CA PRO A 31 7.69 19.49 -2.29
C PRO A 31 7.44 19.85 -0.82
N THR A 32 6.40 19.27 -0.22
CA THR A 32 6.13 19.42 1.22
C THR A 32 6.57 18.13 1.92
N SER A 33 7.81 18.08 2.37
CA SER A 33 8.29 16.94 3.14
C SER A 33 7.49 16.84 4.44
N TYR A 34 6.96 15.65 4.72
CA TYR A 34 6.23 15.40 5.95
C TYR A 34 7.13 15.62 7.19
N LEU A 35 8.45 15.42 7.05
CA LEU A 35 9.40 15.73 8.12
C LEU A 35 9.34 17.20 8.53
N GLU A 36 9.16 18.11 7.57
CA GLU A 36 9.05 19.54 7.88
C GLU A 36 7.78 19.84 8.67
N GLN A 37 6.67 19.19 8.33
CA GLN A 37 5.42 19.36 9.07
C GLN A 37 5.55 18.88 10.52
N ILE A 38 6.16 17.70 10.73
CA ILE A 38 6.43 17.18 12.08
C ILE A 38 7.40 18.09 12.83
N ALA A 39 8.49 18.52 12.19
CA ALA A 39 9.48 19.39 12.80
C ALA A 39 8.85 20.72 13.26
N ARG A 40 8.01 21.35 12.41
CA ARG A 40 7.24 22.55 12.78
C ARG A 40 6.30 22.29 13.95
N GLN A 41 5.56 21.19 13.91
CA GLN A 41 4.61 20.84 14.98
C GLN A 41 5.34 20.62 16.31
N LYS A 42 6.48 19.91 16.29
CA LYS A 42 7.28 19.64 17.49
C LYS A 42 7.98 20.88 18.00
N SER A 43 8.51 21.75 17.14
CA SER A 43 9.23 22.96 17.56
C SER A 43 8.33 24.02 18.21
N GLN A 44 7.01 23.96 17.97
CA GLN A 44 6.03 24.86 18.60
C GLN A 44 5.66 24.45 20.03
N GLN A 45 6.11 23.29 20.52
CA GLN A 45 5.81 22.83 21.87
C GLN A 45 6.67 23.59 22.91
N PRO A 46 6.10 23.97 24.08
CA PRO A 46 6.86 24.63 25.14
C PRO A 46 8.07 23.79 25.58
N GLY A 47 9.27 24.40 25.61
CA GLY A 47 10.52 23.72 26.00
C GLY A 47 11.07 22.74 24.96
N SER A 48 10.57 22.78 23.72
CA SER A 48 11.03 21.92 22.63
C SER A 48 12.27 22.46 21.93
N LYS A 49 12.96 21.58 21.19
CA LYS A 49 14.08 21.93 20.32
C LYS A 49 13.64 22.88 19.21
N SER A 50 14.61 23.61 18.65
CA SER A 50 14.38 24.43 17.46
C SER A 50 13.93 23.58 16.27
N PHE A 51 13.31 24.24 15.28
CA PHE A 51 12.89 23.59 14.05
C PHE A 51 14.06 22.90 13.32
N GLU A 52 15.21 23.56 13.26
CA GLU A 52 16.42 23.05 12.58
C GLU A 52 16.98 21.80 13.27
N GLU A 53 17.02 21.80 14.60
CA GLU A 53 17.45 20.63 15.37
C GLU A 53 16.49 19.45 15.20
N TRP A 54 15.17 19.70 15.17
CA TRP A 54 14.20 18.66 14.86
C TRP A 54 14.37 18.13 13.44
N MET A 55 14.65 19.01 12.47
CA MET A 55 14.89 18.61 11.08
C MET A 55 16.07 17.65 10.97
N GLN A 56 17.23 18.05 11.50
CA GLN A 56 18.45 17.25 11.45
C GLN A 56 18.26 15.90 12.15
N GLN A 57 17.59 15.89 13.31
CA GLN A 57 17.31 14.64 14.02
C GLN A 57 16.39 13.72 13.23
N LEU A 58 15.33 14.27 12.61
CA LEU A 58 14.38 13.49 11.83
C LEU A 58 15.02 12.97 10.54
N GLU A 59 15.79 13.78 9.83
CA GLU A 59 16.51 13.37 8.63
C GLU A 59 17.47 12.21 8.93
N ALA A 60 18.27 12.31 9.99
CA ALA A 60 19.16 11.25 10.42
C ALA A 60 18.41 9.97 10.85
N THR A 61 17.26 10.12 11.53
CA THR A 61 16.43 8.99 11.99
C THR A 61 15.86 8.19 10.82
N TYR A 62 15.36 8.89 9.80
CA TYR A 62 14.73 8.30 8.61
C TYR A 62 15.72 8.04 7.46
N GLY A 63 17.00 8.42 7.61
CA GLY A 63 18.01 8.24 6.57
C GLY A 63 17.80 9.14 5.36
N MET A 64 17.11 10.26 5.54
CA MET A 64 16.89 11.27 4.49
C MET A 64 18.09 12.20 4.30
N ASP A 65 19.02 12.22 5.27
CA ASP A 65 20.34 12.85 5.18
C ASP A 65 21.25 12.20 4.12
N LYS A 66 21.00 10.92 3.81
CA LYS A 66 21.77 10.14 2.82
C LYS A 66 21.20 10.31 1.42
N GLY A 67 22.01 10.13 0.38
CA GLY A 67 21.53 10.07 -1.01
C GLY A 67 20.39 9.05 -1.22
N ILE A 68 19.64 9.17 -2.32
CA ILE A 68 18.42 8.40 -2.59
C ILE A 68 18.66 6.88 -2.46
N VAL A 69 19.69 6.36 -3.13
CA VAL A 69 19.98 4.92 -3.15
C VAL A 69 20.42 4.41 -1.77
N PRO A 70 21.43 5.00 -1.08
CA PRO A 70 21.78 4.59 0.28
C PRO A 70 20.63 4.72 1.29
N GLY A 71 19.81 5.78 1.17
CA GLY A 71 18.63 6.01 2.01
C GLY A 71 17.57 4.92 1.82
N PHE A 72 17.30 4.53 0.58
CA PHE A 72 16.37 3.44 0.27
C PHE A 72 16.82 2.11 0.88
N PHE A 73 18.10 1.72 0.71
CA PHE A 73 18.60 0.47 1.28
C PHE A 73 18.62 0.49 2.82
N ALA A 74 18.90 1.64 3.44
CA ALA A 74 18.81 1.79 4.88
C ALA A 74 17.35 1.62 5.38
N TRP A 75 16.38 2.20 4.67
CA TRP A 75 14.95 2.03 4.96
C TRP A 75 14.52 0.57 4.73
N LEU A 76 14.87 -0.01 3.58
CA LEU A 76 14.51 -1.39 3.22
C LEU A 76 15.06 -2.40 4.23
N GLY A 77 16.30 -2.21 4.69
CA GLY A 77 16.90 -3.05 5.73
C GLY A 77 16.14 -3.00 7.06
N LYS A 78 15.60 -1.83 7.45
CA LYS A 78 14.71 -1.71 8.63
C LYS A 78 13.37 -2.40 8.36
N ALA A 79 12.76 -2.16 7.20
CA ALA A 79 11.47 -2.72 6.81
C ALA A 79 11.48 -4.26 6.77
N LEU A 80 12.55 -4.87 6.23
CA LEU A 80 12.72 -6.33 6.20
C LEU A 80 12.85 -6.96 7.59
N ARG A 81 13.28 -6.19 8.60
CA ARG A 81 13.30 -6.60 10.02
C ARG A 81 11.98 -6.31 10.73
N GLY A 82 10.95 -5.87 10.00
CA GLY A 82 9.66 -5.48 10.54
C GLY A 82 9.64 -4.11 11.21
N ASN A 83 10.70 -3.30 11.07
CA ASN A 83 10.72 -1.93 11.58
C ASN A 83 10.36 -0.93 10.47
N PHE A 84 9.11 -0.47 10.49
CA PHE A 84 8.59 0.53 9.55
C PHE A 84 8.62 1.96 10.11
N GLY A 85 9.13 2.15 11.33
CA GLY A 85 9.07 3.42 12.06
C GLY A 85 7.70 3.72 12.66
N ASP A 86 7.50 4.98 12.99
CA ASP A 86 6.27 5.48 13.60
C ASP A 86 5.31 6.00 12.53
N SER A 87 4.03 5.73 12.73
CA SER A 87 2.97 6.32 11.94
C SER A 87 2.91 7.79 12.23
N TRP A 88 3.12 8.60 11.22
CA TRP A 88 3.07 10.04 11.40
C TRP A 88 1.65 10.58 11.62
N LYS A 89 0.63 9.86 11.15
CA LYS A 89 -0.78 10.20 11.34
C LYS A 89 -1.32 9.78 12.71
N TYR A 90 -0.95 8.59 13.17
CA TYR A 90 -1.49 7.97 14.38
C TYR A 90 -0.56 8.07 15.58
N THR A 91 0.68 8.55 15.38
CA THR A 91 1.69 8.77 16.42
C THR A 91 2.03 7.51 17.23
N VAL A 92 1.90 6.34 16.59
CA VAL A 92 2.20 5.01 17.15
C VAL A 92 3.04 4.21 16.16
N PRO A 93 3.78 3.17 16.58
CA PRO A 93 4.53 2.32 15.66
C PRO A 93 3.63 1.77 14.54
N VAL A 94 4.10 1.83 13.29
CA VAL A 94 3.33 1.34 12.13
C VAL A 94 2.94 -0.12 12.30
N THR A 95 3.82 -0.94 12.89
CA THR A 95 3.54 -2.34 13.19
C THR A 95 2.38 -2.55 14.16
N GLN A 96 2.21 -1.66 15.14
CA GLN A 96 1.06 -1.69 16.03
C GLN A 96 -0.22 -1.41 15.25
N LYS A 97 -0.21 -0.36 14.41
CA LYS A 97 -1.38 -0.01 13.60
C LYS A 97 -1.74 -1.13 12.61
N PHE A 98 -0.76 -1.78 12.00
CA PHE A 98 -1.00 -2.94 11.14
C PHE A 98 -1.70 -4.08 11.88
N LYS A 99 -1.30 -4.40 13.11
CA LYS A 99 -1.97 -5.44 13.90
C LYS A 99 -3.44 -5.13 14.16
N GLU A 100 -3.79 -3.85 14.32
CA GLU A 100 -5.18 -3.43 14.56
C GLU A 100 -6.05 -3.55 13.30
N VAL A 101 -5.52 -3.27 12.11
CA VAL A 101 -6.34 -3.11 10.89
C VAL A 101 -6.24 -4.27 9.91
N VAL A 102 -5.10 -4.97 9.84
CA VAL A 102 -4.86 -6.01 8.83
C VAL A 102 -5.85 -7.16 8.95
N GLY A 103 -6.23 -7.56 10.17
CA GLY A 103 -7.22 -8.61 10.38
C GLY A 103 -8.60 -8.24 9.82
N ILE A 104 -9.03 -6.99 10.03
CA ILE A 104 -10.31 -6.50 9.53
C ILE A 104 -10.31 -6.45 8.01
N SER A 105 -9.25 -5.90 7.40
CA SER A 105 -9.09 -5.89 5.94
C SER A 105 -9.10 -7.30 5.36
N PHE A 106 -8.40 -8.25 5.99
CA PHE A 106 -8.37 -9.64 5.53
C PHE A 106 -9.76 -10.27 5.57
N ILE A 107 -10.49 -10.15 6.68
CA ILE A 107 -11.84 -10.71 6.80
C ILE A 107 -12.78 -10.07 5.77
N MET A 108 -12.73 -8.75 5.62
CA MET A 108 -13.56 -8.04 4.64
C MET A 108 -13.26 -8.49 3.22
N SER A 109 -11.99 -8.53 2.80
CA SER A 109 -11.60 -9.03 1.48
C SER A 109 -11.96 -10.50 1.27
N PHE A 110 -11.85 -11.33 2.32
CA PHE A 110 -12.21 -12.73 2.22
C PHE A 110 -13.71 -12.93 1.99
N VAL A 111 -14.56 -12.20 2.73
CA VAL A 111 -16.01 -12.23 2.54
C VAL A 111 -16.40 -11.74 1.14
N VAL A 112 -15.81 -10.63 0.69
CA VAL A 112 -16.02 -10.11 -0.68
C VAL A 112 -15.63 -11.15 -1.73
N MET A 113 -14.45 -11.76 -1.61
CA MET A 113 -13.98 -12.79 -2.55
C MET A 113 -14.93 -13.99 -2.63
N VAL A 114 -15.47 -14.45 -1.49
CA VAL A 114 -16.44 -15.55 -1.46
C VAL A 114 -17.73 -15.16 -2.18
N LEU A 115 -18.26 -13.96 -1.93
CA LEU A 115 -19.47 -13.47 -2.59
C LEU A 115 -19.24 -13.23 -4.09
N GLU A 116 -18.09 -12.66 -4.47
CA GLU A 116 -17.69 -12.48 -5.87
C GLU A 116 -17.68 -13.83 -6.59
N PHE A 117 -17.03 -14.86 -6.05
CA PHE A 117 -17.02 -16.17 -6.69
C PHE A 117 -18.41 -16.81 -6.71
N ALA A 118 -19.18 -16.68 -5.63
CA ALA A 118 -20.53 -17.23 -5.56
C ALA A 118 -21.48 -16.61 -6.60
N ILE A 119 -21.27 -15.36 -6.98
CA ILE A 119 -22.14 -14.63 -7.93
C ILE A 119 -21.55 -14.66 -9.34
N SER A 120 -20.29 -14.22 -9.51
CA SER A 120 -19.66 -14.03 -10.81
C SER A 120 -19.40 -15.35 -11.53
N VAL A 121 -19.09 -16.45 -10.82
CA VAL A 121 -18.85 -17.74 -11.49
C VAL A 121 -20.14 -18.31 -12.10
N PRO A 122 -21.27 -18.44 -11.37
CA PRO A 122 -22.51 -18.90 -11.98
C PRO A 122 -23.02 -17.99 -13.10
N LEU A 123 -22.99 -16.67 -12.90
CA LEU A 123 -23.41 -15.72 -13.94
C LEU A 123 -22.51 -15.80 -15.18
N GLY A 124 -21.21 -15.92 -14.99
CA GLY A 124 -20.25 -16.12 -16.08
C GLY A 124 -20.49 -17.42 -16.85
N ILE A 125 -20.80 -18.53 -16.16
CA ILE A 125 -21.16 -19.80 -16.79
C ILE A 125 -22.47 -19.66 -17.59
N ILE A 126 -23.50 -19.00 -17.04
CA ILE A 126 -24.78 -18.78 -17.73
C ILE A 126 -24.59 -17.94 -18.99
N ALA A 127 -23.86 -16.82 -18.89
CA ALA A 127 -23.58 -15.96 -20.03
C ALA A 127 -22.79 -16.71 -21.12
N ALA A 128 -21.77 -17.49 -20.74
CA ALA A 128 -20.97 -18.26 -21.68
C ALA A 128 -21.74 -19.41 -22.36
N THR A 129 -22.64 -20.09 -21.64
CA THR A 129 -23.42 -21.21 -22.20
C THR A 129 -24.65 -20.76 -22.99
N LYS A 130 -25.16 -19.55 -22.74
CA LYS A 130 -26.29 -18.95 -23.44
C LYS A 130 -25.88 -17.72 -24.23
N GLN A 131 -24.77 -17.82 -24.96
CA GLN A 131 -24.22 -16.72 -25.73
C GLN A 131 -25.25 -16.10 -26.68
N TYR A 132 -25.29 -14.76 -26.75
CA TYR A 132 -26.25 -13.96 -27.53
C TYR A 132 -27.72 -14.06 -27.08
N SER A 133 -28.01 -14.75 -25.98
CA SER A 133 -29.36 -14.77 -25.42
C SER A 133 -29.64 -13.48 -24.64
N TRP A 134 -30.91 -13.27 -24.28
CA TRP A 134 -31.27 -12.14 -23.43
C TRP A 134 -30.61 -12.22 -22.04
N GLN A 135 -30.35 -13.42 -21.51
CA GLN A 135 -29.67 -13.59 -20.23
C GLN A 135 -28.20 -13.13 -20.29
N ASP A 136 -27.47 -13.53 -21.34
CA ASP A 136 -26.11 -13.06 -21.58
C ASP A 136 -26.06 -11.54 -21.68
N ASN A 137 -26.92 -10.95 -22.53
CA ASN A 137 -26.96 -9.50 -22.70
C ASN A 137 -27.26 -8.76 -21.38
N VAL A 138 -28.23 -9.22 -20.57
CA VAL A 138 -28.55 -8.60 -19.28
C VAL A 138 -27.37 -8.71 -18.30
N ILE A 139 -26.78 -9.90 -18.17
CA ILE A 139 -25.63 -10.12 -17.28
C ILE A 139 -24.45 -9.22 -17.69
N SER A 140 -24.14 -9.19 -18.98
CA SER A 140 -23.04 -8.40 -19.54
C SER A 140 -23.26 -6.89 -19.37
N ILE A 141 -24.47 -6.38 -19.59
CA ILE A 141 -24.81 -4.96 -19.35
C ILE A 141 -24.65 -4.61 -17.87
N VAL A 142 -25.17 -5.43 -16.96
CA VAL A 142 -25.05 -5.19 -15.52
C VAL A 142 -23.59 -5.24 -15.07
N ALA A 143 -22.81 -6.20 -15.57
CA ALA A 143 -21.38 -6.31 -15.27
C ALA A 143 -20.60 -5.08 -15.77
N LEU A 144 -20.85 -4.64 -17.01
CA LEU A 144 -20.22 -3.44 -17.58
C LEU A 144 -20.60 -2.19 -16.81
N ALA A 145 -21.87 -2.03 -16.44
CA ALA A 145 -22.31 -0.92 -15.61
C ALA A 145 -21.59 -0.95 -14.25
N GLY A 146 -21.51 -2.11 -13.59
CA GLY A 146 -20.80 -2.27 -12.32
C GLY A 146 -19.32 -1.91 -12.40
N ILE A 147 -18.61 -2.35 -13.45
CA ILE A 147 -17.18 -2.04 -13.68
C ILE A 147 -16.98 -0.55 -13.99
N SER A 148 -17.96 0.09 -14.63
CA SER A 148 -17.87 1.50 -15.05
C SER A 148 -18.21 2.49 -13.93
N LEU A 149 -18.85 2.03 -12.85
CA LEU A 149 -19.16 2.87 -11.71
C LEU A 149 -17.88 3.23 -10.94
N PRO A 150 -17.72 4.49 -10.49
CA PRO A 150 -16.61 4.87 -9.64
C PRO A 150 -16.63 4.07 -8.33
N THR A 151 -15.46 3.58 -7.91
CA THR A 151 -15.31 2.81 -6.68
C THR A 151 -15.10 3.69 -5.43
N PHE A 152 -15.31 5.00 -5.56
CA PHE A 152 -14.99 6.03 -4.56
C PHE A 152 -16.21 6.84 -4.15
#